data_AF-A0A1F5LCH9-F1
#
_entry.id   AF-A0A1F5LCH9-F1
#
_cell.length_a   1.000
_cell.length_b   1.000
_cell.length_c   1.000
_cell.angle_alpha   90.00
_cell.angle_beta   90.00
_cell.angle_gamma   90.00
#
_symmetry.space_group_name_H-M   'P 1'
#
loop_
_entity.id
_entity.type
_entity.pdbx_description
1 polymer ?
#
loop_
_entity_poly.entity_id
_entity_poly.type
_entity_poly.pdbx_seq_one_letter_code
_entity_poly.pdbx_strand_id
1 'polypeptide(L)'
;MLGPICVTFSIATTSSEKLRVSEEVMILVTGLFMLGFAFGPIIFGPLSELYGRKRPMFLGMFVFAIFHVPVAVARNLQAIFIFRFLGGVLASAPPLAIVSGIVTDIFEPVERGIAISIFAASSFVGPVAGPITGSFITLLSGWRWTEYITATWAFAFSIIGFLTIPETFKVTFLTQRAKCQRTKTKNWAFHAKRRRALLEPILLLLTLHVGFIYVFLYICFEAYPISFQYDRGWQEGVAALAFVAIICGVAVACLIIVIFSLTRYRSIFCRTG
;
A
#
# COMPACT_ATOMS: atom_id res chain seq x y z
N MET A 1 3.17 1.37 4.81
CA MET A 1 3.09 0.29 3.79
C MET A 1 3.50 0.71 2.37
N LEU A 2 3.43 2.00 1.98
CA LEU A 2 4.10 2.52 0.77
C LEU A 2 5.50 3.11 1.03
N GLY A 3 5.96 3.10 2.29
CA GLY A 3 7.32 3.48 2.69
C GLY A 3 8.46 2.86 1.85
N PRO A 4 8.39 1.58 1.43
CA PRO A 4 9.43 0.98 0.59
C PRO A 4 9.61 1.69 -0.76
N ILE A 5 8.52 2.16 -1.36
CA ILE A 5 8.53 2.83 -2.67
C ILE A 5 9.30 4.15 -2.58
N CYS A 6 9.06 4.90 -1.50
CA CYS A 6 9.65 6.21 -1.31
C CYS A 6 11.08 6.17 -0.74
N VAL A 7 11.41 5.14 0.06
CA VAL A 7 12.80 4.81 0.44
C VAL A 7 13.66 4.50 -0.79
N THR A 8 13.06 3.99 -1.87
CA THR A 8 13.77 3.67 -3.13
C THR A 8 14.21 4.91 -3.92
N PHE A 9 13.45 6.00 -3.89
CA PHE A 9 13.80 7.20 -4.65
C PHE A 9 15.10 7.82 -4.14
N SER A 10 15.30 7.90 -2.81
CA SER A 10 16.57 8.36 -2.22
C SER A 10 17.75 7.42 -2.51
N ILE A 11 17.47 6.15 -2.83
CA ILE A 11 18.47 5.14 -3.18
C ILE A 11 18.90 5.26 -4.65
N ALA A 12 18.06 5.80 -5.54
CA ALA A 12 18.31 5.81 -6.97
C ALA A 12 19.56 6.61 -7.35
N THR A 13 19.71 7.83 -6.80
CA THR A 13 20.87 8.71 -7.04
C THR A 13 22.16 8.11 -6.47
N THR A 14 22.16 7.71 -5.20
CA THR A 14 23.34 7.11 -4.54
C THR A 14 23.73 5.73 -5.06
N SER A 15 22.79 4.98 -5.65
CA SER A 15 23.08 3.67 -6.26
C SER A 15 23.58 3.80 -7.69
N SER A 16 23.17 4.85 -8.42
CA SER A 16 23.62 5.18 -9.76
C SER A 16 25.15 5.29 -9.83
N GLU A 17 25.75 6.05 -8.89
CA GLU A 17 27.21 6.23 -8.80
C GLU A 17 27.95 4.92 -8.48
N LYS A 18 27.38 4.08 -7.60
CA LYS A 18 28.01 2.81 -7.16
C LYS A 18 27.91 1.71 -8.21
N LEU A 19 26.85 1.69 -9.01
CA LEU A 19 26.63 0.70 -10.07
C LEU A 19 27.15 1.19 -11.45
N ARG A 20 27.65 2.43 -11.54
CA ARG A 20 28.14 3.08 -12.78
C ARG A 20 27.09 3.05 -13.91
N VAL A 21 25.87 3.45 -13.59
CA VAL A 21 24.73 3.45 -14.53
C VAL A 21 24.20 4.87 -14.66
N SER A 22 23.45 5.17 -15.72
CA SER A 22 22.73 6.45 -15.83
C SER A 22 21.57 6.50 -14.84
N GLU A 23 21.27 7.71 -14.35
CA GLU A 23 20.14 7.99 -13.43
C GLU A 23 18.80 7.51 -14.01
N GLU A 24 18.66 7.54 -15.33
CA GLU A 24 17.41 7.22 -16.04
C GLU A 24 17.07 5.74 -15.88
N VAL A 25 18.11 4.91 -15.83
CA VAL A 25 18.01 3.47 -15.59
C VAL A 25 17.60 3.18 -14.14
N MET A 26 18.01 4.04 -13.20
CA MET A 26 17.62 3.93 -11.79
C MET A 26 16.18 4.41 -11.56
N ILE A 27 15.72 5.44 -12.27
CA ILE A 27 14.30 5.87 -12.26
C ILE A 27 13.40 4.74 -12.79
N LEU A 28 13.85 4.02 -13.83
CA LEU A 28 13.14 2.85 -14.37
C LEU A 28 12.93 1.75 -13.31
N VAL A 29 13.88 1.55 -12.37
CA VAL A 29 13.72 0.58 -11.26
C VAL A 29 12.46 0.89 -10.45
N THR A 30 12.24 2.16 -10.14
CA THR A 30 11.08 2.58 -9.34
C THR A 30 9.79 2.52 -10.15
N GLY A 31 9.84 2.86 -11.43
CA GLY A 31 8.72 2.67 -12.36
C GLY A 31 8.29 1.21 -12.48
N LEU A 32 9.23 0.26 -12.56
CA LEU A 32 8.97 -1.19 -12.57
C LEU A 32 8.26 -1.67 -11.30
N PHE A 33 8.64 -1.13 -10.13
CA PHE A 33 7.96 -1.44 -8.88
C PHE A 33 6.50 -0.94 -8.91
N MET A 34 6.27 0.30 -9.35
CA MET A 34 4.92 0.86 -9.48
C MET A 34 4.06 0.09 -10.48
N LEU A 35 4.65 -0.34 -11.59
CA LEU A 35 4.00 -1.15 -12.60
C LEU A 35 3.56 -2.50 -12.01
N GLY A 36 4.45 -3.19 -11.28
CA GLY A 36 4.09 -4.40 -10.54
C GLY A 36 2.98 -4.15 -9.52
N PHE A 37 3.06 -3.04 -8.79
CA PHE A 37 2.06 -2.62 -7.82
C PHE A 37 0.67 -2.41 -8.43
N ALA A 38 0.60 -1.90 -9.67
CA ALA A 38 -0.66 -1.71 -10.40
C ALA A 38 -1.32 -3.04 -10.82
N PHE A 39 -0.54 -4.06 -11.17
CA PHE A 39 -1.07 -5.36 -11.58
C PHE A 39 -1.51 -6.24 -10.41
N GLY A 40 -0.90 -6.09 -9.24
CA GLY A 40 -1.15 -7.03 -8.16
C GLY A 40 -2.59 -7.06 -7.60
N PRO A 41 -3.37 -5.96 -7.51
CA PRO A 41 -4.78 -6.01 -7.10
C PRO A 41 -5.66 -6.90 -7.98
N ILE A 42 -5.30 -7.08 -9.26
CA ILE A 42 -6.01 -7.96 -10.20
C ILE A 42 -5.94 -9.43 -9.74
N ILE A 43 -4.82 -9.83 -9.13
CA ILE A 43 -4.60 -11.19 -8.62
C ILE A 43 -5.14 -11.30 -7.19
N PHE A 44 -4.77 -10.37 -6.32
CA PHE A 44 -5.04 -10.48 -4.89
C PHE A 44 -6.48 -10.10 -4.50
N GLY A 45 -7.17 -9.30 -5.31
CA GLY A 45 -8.59 -8.98 -5.11
C GLY A 45 -9.45 -10.26 -5.10
N PRO A 46 -9.53 -11.01 -6.22
CA PRO A 46 -10.27 -12.28 -6.28
C PRO A 46 -9.76 -13.33 -5.28
N LEU A 47 -8.44 -13.37 -5.04
CA LEU A 47 -7.84 -14.32 -4.11
C LEU A 47 -8.34 -14.08 -2.68
N SER A 48 -8.53 -12.81 -2.28
CA SER A 48 -9.08 -12.44 -0.97
C SER A 48 -10.54 -12.82 -0.78
N GLU A 49 -11.32 -12.89 -1.87
CA GLU A 49 -12.73 -13.32 -1.81
C GLU A 49 -12.86 -14.85 -1.75
N LEU A 50 -11.97 -15.59 -2.42
CA LEU A 50 -12.02 -17.05 -2.52
C LEU A 50 -11.42 -17.75 -1.30
N TYR A 51 -10.27 -17.29 -0.81
CA TYR A 51 -9.49 -17.94 0.25
C TYR A 51 -9.59 -17.24 1.61
N GLY A 52 -10.44 -16.21 1.70
CA GLY A 52 -10.56 -15.33 2.86
C GLY A 52 -9.50 -14.23 2.85
N ARG A 53 -9.68 -13.21 3.71
CA ARG A 53 -8.83 -12.00 3.71
C ARG A 53 -7.47 -12.20 4.41
N LYS A 54 -7.41 -13.03 5.47
CA LYS A 54 -6.21 -13.19 6.31
C LYS A 54 -5.02 -13.80 5.54
N ARG A 55 -5.23 -14.97 4.94
CA ARG A 55 -4.17 -15.76 4.29
C ARG A 55 -3.46 -15.02 3.15
N PRO A 56 -4.16 -14.47 2.14
CA PRO A 56 -3.51 -13.75 1.06
C PRO A 56 -2.82 -12.46 1.52
N MET A 57 -3.35 -11.79 2.56
CA MET A 57 -2.70 -10.62 3.16
C MET A 57 -1.33 -10.95 3.76
N PHE A 58 -1.29 -11.88 4.71
CA PHE A 58 -0.04 -12.22 5.40
C PHE A 58 0.92 -13.01 4.52
N LEU A 59 0.44 -13.91 3.67
CA LEU A 59 1.30 -14.63 2.72
C LEU A 59 1.92 -13.66 1.72
N GLY A 60 1.15 -12.72 1.18
CA GLY A 60 1.68 -11.67 0.29
C GLY A 60 2.75 -10.83 0.98
N MET A 61 2.55 -10.47 2.25
CA MET A 61 3.50 -9.67 3.02
C MET A 61 4.79 -10.44 3.35
N PHE A 62 4.66 -11.72 3.66
CA PHE A 62 5.80 -12.61 3.91
C PHE A 62 6.65 -12.81 2.66
N VAL A 63 6.00 -13.09 1.54
CA VAL A 63 6.68 -13.28 0.26
C VAL A 63 7.32 -11.97 -0.20
N PHE A 64 6.64 -10.83 -0.03
CA PHE A 64 7.22 -9.49 -0.25
C PHE A 64 8.52 -9.28 0.55
N ALA A 65 8.56 -9.66 1.83
CA ALA A 65 9.77 -9.56 2.65
C ALA A 65 10.93 -10.42 2.09
N ILE A 66 10.62 -11.63 1.60
CA ILE A 66 11.62 -12.51 0.97
C ILE A 66 12.21 -11.85 -0.28
N PHE A 67 11.38 -11.24 -1.13
CA PHE A 67 11.84 -10.62 -2.38
C PHE A 67 12.68 -9.35 -2.18
N HIS A 68 12.63 -8.73 -1.00
CA HIS A 68 13.53 -7.61 -0.65
C HIS A 68 14.97 -8.06 -0.34
N VAL A 69 15.17 -9.30 0.13
CA VAL A 69 16.52 -9.80 0.47
C VAL A 69 17.43 -9.93 -0.77
N PRO A 70 16.98 -10.51 -1.90
CA PRO A 70 17.77 -10.53 -3.14
C PRO A 70 18.09 -9.13 -3.67
N VAL A 71 17.21 -8.14 -3.50
CA VAL A 71 17.47 -6.75 -3.93
C VAL A 71 18.63 -6.15 -3.12
N ALA A 72 18.69 -6.41 -1.81
CA ALA A 72 19.76 -5.93 -0.94
C ALA A 72 21.13 -6.57 -1.26
N VAL A 73 21.15 -7.83 -1.68
CA VAL A 73 22.38 -8.60 -1.98
C VAL A 73 22.80 -8.49 -3.45
N ALA A 74 21.90 -8.05 -4.32
CA ALA A 74 22.12 -8.02 -5.76
C ALA A 74 23.37 -7.18 -6.13
N ARG A 75 24.14 -7.75 -7.06
CA ARG A 75 25.27 -7.09 -7.73
C ARG A 75 24.98 -6.79 -9.20
N ASN A 76 23.88 -7.33 -9.73
CA ASN A 76 23.47 -7.22 -11.12
C ASN A 76 22.18 -6.40 -11.23
N LEU A 77 22.15 -5.44 -12.17
CA LEU A 77 20.97 -4.60 -12.42
C LEU A 77 19.74 -5.41 -12.83
N GLN A 78 19.93 -6.45 -13.63
CA GLN A 78 18.83 -7.31 -14.08
C GLN A 78 18.11 -8.00 -12.91
N ALA A 79 18.87 -8.44 -11.91
CA ALA A 79 18.30 -9.03 -10.70
C ALA A 79 17.46 -7.99 -9.93
N ILE A 80 17.99 -6.76 -9.80
CA ILE A 80 17.27 -5.66 -9.14
C ILE A 80 15.94 -5.40 -9.87
N PHE A 81 15.93 -5.32 -11.21
CA PHE A 81 14.71 -5.10 -11.98
C PHE A 81 13.65 -6.19 -11.78
N ILE A 82 14.04 -7.46 -11.89
CA ILE A 82 13.11 -8.59 -11.77
C ILE A 82 12.53 -8.65 -10.37
N PHE A 83 13.38 -8.58 -9.34
CA PHE A 83 12.93 -8.65 -7.96
C PHE A 83 12.14 -7.42 -7.53
N ARG A 84 12.37 -6.26 -8.15
CA ARG A 84 11.55 -5.07 -7.93
C ARG A 84 10.17 -5.14 -8.55
N PHE A 85 10.06 -5.65 -9.77
CA PHE A 85 8.75 -5.90 -10.39
C PHE A 85 7.94 -6.91 -9.57
N LEU A 86 8.55 -8.05 -9.21
CA LEU A 86 7.90 -9.08 -8.39
C LEU A 86 7.55 -8.57 -6.98
N GLY A 87 8.46 -7.81 -6.37
CA GLY A 87 8.23 -7.14 -5.10
C GLY A 87 7.04 -6.17 -5.17
N GLY A 88 6.90 -5.41 -6.26
CA GLY A 88 5.76 -4.52 -6.50
C GLY A 88 4.42 -5.27 -6.55
N VAL A 89 4.36 -6.37 -7.32
CA VAL A 89 3.15 -7.22 -7.42
C VAL A 89 2.72 -7.71 -6.04
N LEU A 90 3.68 -8.21 -5.26
CA LEU A 90 3.44 -8.76 -3.92
C LEU A 90 3.15 -7.68 -2.87
N ALA A 91 3.71 -6.48 -3.01
CA ALA A 91 3.47 -5.34 -2.12
C ALA A 91 2.03 -4.83 -2.18
N SER A 92 1.33 -5.04 -3.29
CA SER A 92 -0.07 -4.64 -3.45
C SER A 92 -1.05 -5.51 -2.65
N ALA A 93 -0.70 -6.77 -2.40
CA ALA A 93 -1.55 -7.74 -1.71
C ALA A 93 -1.94 -7.33 -0.29
N PRO A 94 -1.03 -6.88 0.59
CA PRO A 94 -1.33 -6.86 2.02
C PRO A 94 -2.15 -5.64 2.53
N PRO A 95 -1.95 -4.38 2.09
CA PRO A 95 -2.70 -3.22 2.61
C PRO A 95 -3.86 -2.75 1.74
N LEU A 96 -3.60 -2.38 0.49
CA LEU A 96 -4.51 -1.49 -0.24
C LEU A 96 -5.73 -2.24 -0.79
N ALA A 97 -5.52 -3.46 -1.29
CA ALA A 97 -6.59 -4.29 -1.80
C ALA A 97 -7.40 -4.98 -0.69
N ILE A 98 -6.74 -5.46 0.36
CA ILE A 98 -7.38 -6.34 1.36
C ILE A 98 -7.85 -5.56 2.59
N VAL A 99 -7.04 -4.67 3.18
CA VAL A 99 -7.39 -3.97 4.43
C VAL A 99 -8.57 -3.03 4.24
N SER A 100 -8.66 -2.35 3.09
CA SER A 100 -9.83 -1.52 2.74
C SER A 100 -11.13 -2.32 2.83
N GLY A 101 -11.12 -3.56 2.33
CA GLY A 101 -12.26 -4.46 2.45
C GLY A 101 -12.46 -5.07 3.85
N ILE A 102 -11.39 -5.27 4.64
CA ILE A 102 -11.52 -5.66 6.06
C ILE A 102 -12.26 -4.57 6.83
N VAL A 103 -11.88 -3.30 6.65
CA VAL A 103 -12.50 -2.15 7.32
C VAL A 103 -13.98 -2.05 6.98
N THR A 104 -14.37 -2.30 5.72
CA THR A 104 -15.79 -2.32 5.34
C THR A 104 -16.57 -3.50 5.93
N ASP A 105 -15.90 -4.59 6.31
CA ASP A 105 -16.57 -5.77 6.86
C ASP A 105 -16.75 -5.70 8.38
N ILE A 106 -15.87 -4.99 9.09
CA ILE A 106 -15.90 -4.87 10.56
C ILE A 106 -16.78 -3.70 11.01
N PHE A 107 -16.71 -2.55 10.33
CA PHE A 107 -17.29 -1.31 10.84
C PHE A 107 -18.66 -0.99 10.24
N GLU A 108 -19.56 -0.50 11.10
CA GLU A 108 -20.87 0.04 10.75
C GLU A 108 -20.76 1.34 9.94
N PRO A 109 -21.79 1.77 9.17
CA PRO A 109 -21.67 2.85 8.19
C PRO A 109 -21.08 4.17 8.74
N VAL A 110 -21.45 4.58 9.95
CA VAL A 110 -20.94 5.82 10.58
C VAL A 110 -19.49 5.67 11.03
N GLU A 111 -19.16 4.56 11.70
CA GLU A 111 -17.81 4.27 12.19
C GLU A 111 -16.85 3.95 11.04
N ARG A 112 -17.36 3.37 9.95
CA ARG A 112 -16.61 3.04 8.75
C ARG A 112 -16.01 4.27 8.09
N GLY A 113 -16.74 5.39 8.04
CA GLY A 113 -16.20 6.64 7.50
C GLY A 113 -14.95 7.13 8.25
N ILE A 114 -14.98 7.00 9.58
CA ILE A 114 -13.86 7.34 10.47
C ILE A 114 -12.71 6.33 10.32
N ALA A 115 -13.03 5.03 10.28
CA ALA A 115 -12.01 3.99 10.14
C ALA A 115 -11.29 4.08 8.79
N ILE A 116 -12.02 4.35 7.69
CA ILE A 116 -11.44 4.55 6.36
C ILE A 116 -10.57 5.80 6.31
N SER A 117 -10.97 6.90 6.96
CA SER A 117 -10.16 8.13 6.96
C SER A 117 -8.86 7.97 7.75
N ILE A 118 -8.89 7.32 8.91
CA ILE A 118 -7.69 6.99 9.69
C ILE A 118 -6.80 6.02 8.91
N PHE A 119 -7.38 5.02 8.26
CA PHE A 119 -6.63 4.08 7.41
C PHE A 119 -5.97 4.80 6.22
N ALA A 120 -6.69 5.69 5.53
CA ALA A 120 -6.15 6.50 4.45
C ALA A 120 -5.02 7.40 4.94
N ALA A 121 -5.19 8.08 6.09
CA ALA A 121 -4.16 8.91 6.69
C ALA A 121 -2.89 8.11 7.00
N SER A 122 -3.03 6.94 7.63
CA SER A 122 -1.89 6.04 7.90
C SER A 122 -1.20 5.56 6.62
N SER A 123 -1.98 5.37 5.55
CA SER A 123 -1.47 4.94 4.24
C SER A 123 -0.65 6.04 3.56
N PHE A 124 -0.98 7.32 3.76
CA PHE A 124 -0.22 8.46 3.24
C PHE A 124 0.99 8.82 4.11
N VAL A 125 0.91 8.68 5.44
CA VAL A 125 2.06 8.97 6.32
C VAL A 125 3.23 8.01 6.04
N GLY A 126 2.95 6.74 5.73
CA GLY A 126 3.96 5.74 5.41
C GLY A 126 4.95 6.12 4.30
N PRO A 127 4.50 6.41 3.06
CA PRO A 127 5.38 6.84 1.96
C PRO A 127 6.06 8.17 2.23
N VAL A 128 5.46 9.07 3.02
CA VAL A 128 6.08 10.36 3.35
C VAL A 128 7.21 10.19 4.38
N ALA A 129 7.04 9.29 5.35
CA ALA A 129 8.07 8.94 6.33
C ALA A 129 9.23 8.11 5.73
N GLY A 130 8.99 7.44 4.60
CA GLY A 130 9.95 6.61 3.89
C GLY A 130 11.24 7.36 3.49
N PRO A 131 11.18 8.42 2.67
CA PRO A 131 12.36 9.19 2.25
C PRO A 131 13.07 9.86 3.41
N ILE A 132 12.33 10.30 4.43
CA ILE A 132 12.92 10.92 5.63
C ILE A 132 13.85 9.91 6.29
N THR A 133 13.32 8.74 6.66
CA THR A 133 14.11 7.68 7.30
C THR A 133 15.16 7.10 6.35
N GLY A 134 14.80 6.90 5.08
CA GLY A 134 15.67 6.38 4.03
C GLY A 134 16.90 7.23 3.78
N SER A 135 16.74 8.56 3.66
CA SER A 135 17.81 9.53 3.43
C SER A 135 18.85 9.52 4.55
N PHE A 136 18.42 9.49 5.82
CA PHE A 136 19.36 9.39 6.95
C PHE A 136 20.07 8.02 6.99
N ILE A 137 19.38 6.93 6.68
CA ILE A 137 19.98 5.58 6.66
C ILE A 137 21.00 5.46 5.51
N THR A 138 20.70 5.99 4.32
CA THR A 138 21.61 5.95 3.18
C THR A 138 22.89 6.72 3.45
N LEU A 139 22.80 7.87 4.13
CA LEU A 139 23.95 8.70 4.52
C LEU A 139 24.88 7.99 5.51
N LEU A 140 24.32 7.26 6.49
CA LEU A 140 25.10 6.64 7.57
C LEU A 140 25.61 5.23 7.23
N SER A 141 24.73 4.37 6.73
CA SER A 141 24.99 2.92 6.58
C SER A 141 25.01 2.46 5.12
N GLY A 142 24.56 3.30 4.19
CA GLY A 142 24.47 2.99 2.77
C GLY A 142 23.15 2.35 2.35
N TRP A 143 22.90 2.34 1.04
CA TRP A 143 21.61 1.99 0.45
C TRP A 143 21.16 0.54 0.58
N ARG A 144 22.04 -0.40 0.94
CA ARG A 144 21.62 -1.80 1.14
C ARG A 144 20.86 -1.99 2.45
N TRP A 145 21.16 -1.15 3.45
CA TRP A 145 20.54 -1.26 4.77
C TRP A 145 19.08 -0.86 4.79
N THR A 146 18.67 0.07 3.94
CA THR A 146 17.26 0.44 3.77
C THR A 146 16.42 -0.76 3.30
N GLU A 147 16.96 -1.60 2.42
CA GLU A 147 16.32 -2.83 1.96
C GLU A 147 16.24 -3.88 3.07
N TYR A 148 17.33 -4.09 3.83
CA TYR A 148 17.32 -5.02 4.97
C TYR A 148 16.36 -4.60 6.08
N ILE A 149 16.31 -3.31 6.41
CA ILE A 149 15.39 -2.77 7.41
C ILE A 149 13.94 -2.98 6.95
N THR A 150 13.65 -2.69 5.68
CA THR A 150 12.32 -2.91 5.10
C THR A 150 11.92 -4.39 5.14
N ALA A 151 12.82 -5.29 4.76
CA ALA A 151 12.59 -6.73 4.80
C ALA A 151 12.31 -7.20 6.24
N THR A 152 13.10 -6.74 7.21
CA THR A 152 12.97 -7.12 8.62
C THR A 152 11.63 -6.69 9.20
N TRP A 153 11.21 -5.44 8.97
CA TRP A 153 9.91 -4.94 9.42
C TRP A 153 8.75 -5.68 8.74
N ALA A 154 8.83 -5.91 7.42
CA ALA A 154 7.81 -6.67 6.70
C ALA A 154 7.67 -8.09 7.23
N PHE A 155 8.79 -8.76 7.52
CA PHE A 155 8.82 -10.10 8.09
C PHE A 155 8.23 -10.14 9.51
N ALA A 156 8.66 -9.21 10.37
CA ALA A 156 8.16 -9.10 11.74
C ALA A 156 6.65 -8.87 11.79
N PHE A 157 6.14 -7.88 11.04
CA PHE A 157 4.70 -7.61 11.00
C PHE A 157 3.91 -8.76 10.37
N SER A 158 4.46 -9.42 9.36
CA SER A 158 3.79 -10.57 8.74
C SER A 158 3.64 -11.73 9.73
N ILE A 159 4.68 -12.06 10.49
CA ILE A 159 4.65 -13.16 11.46
C ILE A 159 3.75 -12.81 12.65
N ILE A 160 3.98 -11.64 13.25
CA ILE A 160 3.21 -11.18 14.42
C ILE A 160 1.73 -11.06 14.05
N GLY A 161 1.42 -10.48 12.89
CA GLY A 161 0.05 -10.33 12.42
C GLY A 161 -0.61 -11.68 12.10
N PHE A 162 0.13 -12.63 11.52
CA PHE A 162 -0.41 -13.97 11.27
C PHE A 162 -0.79 -14.71 12.56
N LEU A 163 -0.01 -14.53 13.64
CA LEU A 163 -0.25 -15.15 14.94
C LEU A 163 -1.35 -14.44 15.75
N THR A 164 -1.38 -13.11 15.73
CA THR A 164 -2.28 -12.32 16.60
C THR A 164 -3.65 -12.07 15.99
N ILE A 165 -3.76 -11.94 14.66
CA ILE A 165 -5.01 -11.51 14.02
C ILE A 165 -5.89 -12.72 13.67
N PRO A 166 -7.10 -12.85 14.26
CA PRO A 166 -8.04 -13.91 13.89
C PRO A 166 -8.62 -13.67 12.49
N GLU A 167 -9.08 -14.74 11.82
CA GLU A 167 -9.74 -14.59 10.52
C GLU A 167 -11.03 -13.76 10.64
N THR A 168 -11.02 -12.57 10.05
CA THR A 168 -12.15 -11.61 10.10
C THR A 168 -13.25 -11.92 9.09
N PHE A 169 -12.98 -12.74 8.05
CA PHE A 169 -13.93 -12.92 6.95
C PHE A 169 -15.03 -13.93 7.30
N LYS A 170 -16.19 -13.42 7.74
CA LYS A 170 -17.39 -14.23 8.05
C LYS A 170 -18.00 -14.93 6.82
N VAL A 171 -17.73 -14.47 5.60
CA VAL A 171 -18.36 -14.99 4.37
C VAL A 171 -17.80 -16.36 3.97
N THR A 172 -16.55 -16.71 4.33
CA THR A 172 -15.99 -18.04 4.10
C THR A 172 -16.80 -19.13 4.80
N PHE A 173 -17.38 -18.83 5.98
CA PHE A 173 -18.26 -19.76 6.68
C PHE A 173 -19.61 -19.95 5.97
N LEU A 174 -20.19 -18.89 5.38
CA LEU A 174 -21.45 -18.99 4.64
C LEU A 174 -21.26 -19.69 3.29
N THR A 175 -20.15 -19.46 2.60
CA THR A 175 -19.84 -20.16 1.34
C THR A 175 -19.46 -21.62 1.59
N GLN A 176 -18.72 -21.93 2.66
CA GLN A 176 -18.46 -23.32 3.08
C GLN A 176 -19.72 -24.03 3.58
N ARG A 177 -20.59 -23.35 4.34
CA ARG A 177 -21.91 -23.88 4.75
C ARG A 177 -22.83 -24.09 3.55
N ALA A 178 -22.85 -23.17 2.58
CA ALA A 178 -23.60 -23.34 1.33
C ALA A 178 -23.04 -24.51 0.50
N LYS A 179 -21.71 -24.71 0.47
CA LYS A 179 -21.08 -25.86 -0.22
C LYS A 179 -21.43 -27.18 0.45
N CYS A 180 -21.43 -27.22 1.79
CA CYS A 180 -21.79 -28.39 2.60
C CYS A 180 -23.31 -28.69 2.53
N GLN A 181 -24.17 -27.66 2.47
CA GLN A 181 -25.59 -27.81 2.18
C GLN A 181 -25.84 -28.28 0.74
N ARG A 182 -25.12 -27.79 -0.27
CA ARG A 182 -25.23 -28.31 -1.66
C ARG A 182 -24.94 -29.81 -1.75
N THR A 183 -23.97 -30.32 -0.97
CA THR A 183 -23.65 -31.75 -0.94
C THR A 183 -24.74 -32.58 -0.23
N LYS A 184 -25.42 -32.00 0.77
CA LYS A 184 -26.51 -32.66 1.50
C LYS A 184 -27.86 -32.61 0.79
N THR A 185 -28.17 -31.52 0.07
CA THR A 185 -29.49 -31.31 -0.55
C THR A 185 -29.55 -31.70 -2.03
N LYS A 186 -28.41 -32.05 -2.68
CA LYS A 186 -28.29 -32.34 -4.13
C LYS A 186 -28.93 -31.28 -5.06
N ASN A 187 -29.15 -30.06 -4.56
CA ASN A 187 -29.80 -29.00 -5.29
C ASN A 187 -28.77 -27.93 -5.67
N TRP A 188 -28.45 -27.87 -6.97
CA TRP A 188 -27.36 -27.07 -7.55
C TRP A 188 -27.74 -25.60 -7.79
N ALA A 189 -28.97 -25.20 -7.45
CA ALA A 189 -29.54 -23.90 -7.83
C ALA A 189 -28.99 -22.69 -7.06
N PHE A 190 -28.26 -22.87 -5.95
CA PHE A 190 -27.71 -21.74 -5.20
C PHE A 190 -26.49 -21.16 -5.92
N HIS A 191 -26.64 -20.18 -6.78
CA HIS A 191 -25.51 -19.36 -7.26
C HIS A 191 -25.46 -18.09 -6.42
N ALA A 192 -24.30 -17.79 -5.83
CA ALA A 192 -24.05 -16.45 -5.32
C ALA A 192 -24.14 -15.51 -6.52
N LYS A 193 -25.03 -14.51 -6.45
CA LYS A 193 -25.21 -13.50 -7.49
C LYS A 193 -23.88 -12.76 -7.65
N ARG A 194 -23.03 -13.24 -8.57
CA ARG A 194 -21.78 -12.58 -8.96
C ARG A 194 -22.22 -11.33 -9.68
N ARG A 195 -22.38 -10.23 -8.94
CA ARG A 195 -22.67 -8.92 -9.50
C ARG A 195 -21.47 -8.62 -10.40
N ARG A 196 -21.63 -8.79 -11.71
CA ARG A 196 -20.63 -8.33 -12.67
C ARG A 196 -20.51 -6.84 -12.37
N ALA A 197 -19.35 -6.42 -11.89
CA ALA A 197 -18.95 -5.03 -11.90
C ALA A 197 -18.80 -4.64 -13.38
N LEU A 198 -19.93 -4.51 -14.07
CA LEU A 198 -20.01 -3.66 -15.24
C LEU A 198 -19.52 -2.30 -14.76
N LEU A 199 -18.63 -1.69 -15.53
CA LEU A 199 -18.15 -0.34 -15.26
C LEU A 199 -19.36 0.59 -15.20
N GLU A 200 -19.89 0.81 -14.02
CA GLU A 200 -20.79 1.92 -13.79
C GLU A 200 -19.96 3.18 -14.05
N PRO A 201 -20.39 4.08 -14.94
CA PRO A 201 -19.58 5.23 -15.35
C PRO A 201 -19.14 6.09 -14.16
N ILE A 202 -19.94 6.09 -13.08
CA ILE A 202 -19.60 6.76 -11.83
C ILE A 202 -18.38 6.15 -11.12
N LEU A 203 -18.23 4.83 -11.16
CA LEU A 203 -17.08 4.15 -10.57
C LEU A 203 -15.81 4.46 -11.37
N LEU A 204 -15.91 4.50 -12.71
CA LEU A 204 -14.80 4.91 -13.59
C LEU A 204 -14.35 6.34 -13.25
N LEU A 205 -15.28 7.30 -13.19
CA LEU A 205 -14.99 8.70 -12.82
C LEU A 205 -14.33 8.81 -11.45
N LEU A 206 -14.80 8.07 -10.44
CA LEU A 206 -14.20 8.06 -9.10
C LEU A 206 -12.78 7.48 -9.12
N THR A 207 -12.55 6.38 -9.84
CA THR A 207 -11.21 5.78 -9.97
C THR A 207 -10.24 6.70 -10.70
N LEU A 208 -10.71 7.42 -11.72
CA LEU A 208 -9.90 8.40 -12.45
C LEU A 208 -9.51 9.57 -11.54
N HIS A 209 -10.45 10.07 -10.74
CA HIS A 209 -10.18 11.13 -9.77
C HIS A 209 -9.14 10.72 -8.72
N VAL A 210 -9.29 9.54 -8.13
CA VAL A 210 -8.30 9.01 -7.17
C VAL A 210 -6.95 8.80 -7.84
N GLY A 211 -6.93 8.26 -9.06
CA GLY A 211 -5.71 8.10 -9.86
C GLY A 211 -4.99 9.42 -10.09
N PHE A 212 -5.72 10.49 -10.46
CA PHE A 212 -5.16 11.83 -10.64
C PHE A 212 -4.50 12.35 -9.36
N ILE A 213 -5.15 12.19 -8.20
CA ILE A 213 -4.59 12.57 -6.90
C ILE A 213 -3.29 11.81 -6.61
N TYR A 214 -3.26 10.49 -6.87
CA TYR A 214 -2.07 9.68 -6.67
C TYR A 214 -0.92 10.11 -7.57
N VAL A 215 -1.17 10.38 -8.85
CA VAL A 215 -0.14 10.87 -9.79
C VAL A 215 0.45 12.19 -9.31
N PHE A 216 -0.40 13.15 -8.95
CA PHE A 216 0.05 14.43 -8.41
C PHE A 216 0.92 14.26 -7.16
N LEU A 217 0.52 13.38 -6.24
CA LEU A 217 1.28 13.08 -5.03
C LEU A 217 2.64 12.46 -5.31
N TYR A 218 2.73 11.54 -6.27
CA TYR A 218 4.02 10.95 -6.67
C TYR A 218 4.94 11.96 -7.36
N ILE A 219 4.40 12.88 -8.16
CA ILE A 219 5.18 13.98 -8.73
C ILE A 219 5.75 14.88 -7.63
N CYS A 220 4.99 15.16 -6.56
CA CYS A 220 5.50 15.90 -5.42
C CYS A 220 6.67 15.17 -4.72
N PHE A 221 6.66 13.83 -4.66
CA PHE A 221 7.79 13.08 -4.09
C PHE A 221 9.09 13.23 -4.89
N GLU A 222 9.01 13.45 -6.19
CA GLU A 222 10.18 13.73 -7.05
C GLU A 222 10.58 15.21 -7.01
N ALA A 223 9.61 16.11 -7.07
CA ALA A 223 9.88 17.55 -7.17
C ALA A 223 10.48 18.15 -5.88
N TYR A 224 10.13 17.62 -4.70
CA TYR A 224 10.62 18.13 -3.42
C TYR A 224 12.14 17.97 -3.25
N PRO A 225 12.73 16.77 -3.37
CA PRO A 225 14.18 16.62 -3.23
C PRO A 225 14.92 17.46 -4.28
N ILE A 226 14.44 17.52 -5.52
CA ILE A 226 15.07 18.36 -6.57
C ILE A 226 15.05 19.84 -6.16
N SER A 227 13.90 20.39 -5.76
CA SER A 227 13.80 21.81 -5.41
C SER A 227 14.58 22.18 -4.14
N PHE A 228 14.61 21.32 -3.12
CA PHE A 228 15.29 21.62 -1.87
C PHE A 228 16.79 21.27 -1.89
N GLN A 229 17.20 20.24 -2.62
CA GLN A 229 18.62 19.84 -2.74
C GLN A 229 19.34 20.63 -3.84
N TYR A 230 18.75 20.75 -5.03
CA TYR A 230 19.42 21.36 -6.19
C TYR A 230 19.32 22.88 -6.16
N ASP A 231 18.11 23.45 -6.03
CA ASP A 231 17.94 24.91 -6.09
C ASP A 231 18.34 25.62 -4.79
N ARG A 232 18.08 24.99 -3.62
CA ARG A 232 18.38 25.57 -2.30
C ARG A 232 19.69 25.09 -1.67
N GLY A 233 20.35 24.08 -2.25
CA GLY A 233 21.62 23.56 -1.76
C GLY A 233 21.56 22.89 -0.39
N TRP A 234 20.40 22.42 0.05
CA TRP A 234 20.27 21.77 1.36
C TRP A 234 20.86 20.36 1.34
N GLN A 235 21.46 19.94 2.46
CA GLN A 235 21.93 18.56 2.63
C GLN A 235 20.80 17.55 2.46
N GLU A 236 21.10 16.37 1.90
CA GLU A 236 20.10 15.36 1.50
C GLU A 236 19.13 14.97 2.63
N GLY A 237 19.64 14.85 3.87
CA GLY A 237 18.83 14.52 5.05
C GLY A 237 17.89 15.66 5.47
N VAL A 238 18.35 16.91 5.37
CA VAL A 238 17.57 18.09 5.74
C VAL A 238 16.50 18.39 4.68
N ALA A 239 16.81 18.21 3.40
CA ALA A 239 15.86 18.38 2.32
C ALA A 239 14.64 17.43 2.45
N ALA A 240 14.86 16.21 2.95
CA ALA A 240 13.78 15.26 3.19
C ALA A 240 12.79 15.74 4.27
N LEU A 241 13.17 16.63 5.19
CA LEU A 241 12.26 17.19 6.20
C LEU A 241 11.11 18.00 5.60
N ALA A 242 11.25 18.51 4.36
CA ALA A 242 10.16 19.20 3.66
C ALA A 242 8.89 18.31 3.52
N PHE A 243 9.06 16.98 3.52
CA PHE A 243 7.96 16.02 3.50
C PHE A 243 7.09 16.06 4.76
N VAL A 244 7.56 16.62 5.88
CA VAL A 244 6.75 16.83 7.09
C VAL A 244 5.53 17.71 6.81
N ALA A 245 5.62 18.64 5.86
CA ALA A 245 4.48 19.46 5.44
C ALA A 245 3.30 18.60 4.94
N ILE A 246 3.59 17.51 4.21
CA ILE A 246 2.57 16.58 3.73
C ILE A 246 1.96 15.81 4.90
N ILE A 247 2.76 15.38 5.89
CA ILE A 247 2.25 14.73 7.11
C ILE A 247 1.28 15.65 7.86
N CYS A 248 1.65 16.91 8.04
CA CYS A 248 0.79 17.91 8.68
C CYS A 248 -0.52 18.10 7.90
N GLY A 249 -0.46 18.21 6.58
CA GLY A 249 -1.64 18.32 5.73
C GLY A 249 -2.58 17.11 5.86
N VAL A 250 -2.03 15.89 5.84
CA VAL A 250 -2.79 14.64 6.03
C VAL A 250 -3.41 14.58 7.43
N ALA A 251 -2.69 15.00 8.47
CA ALA A 251 -3.19 15.02 9.84
C ALA A 251 -4.37 16.00 9.99
N VAL A 252 -4.26 17.22 9.45
CA VAL A 252 -5.34 18.21 9.47
C VAL A 252 -6.55 17.72 8.68
N ALA A 253 -6.34 17.14 7.49
CA ALA A 253 -7.42 16.57 6.70
C ALA A 253 -8.15 15.43 7.43
N CYS A 254 -7.39 14.53 8.08
CA CYS A 254 -7.96 13.46 8.89
C CYS A 254 -8.81 14.01 10.04
N LEU A 255 -8.31 15.02 10.76
CA LEU A 255 -9.05 15.67 11.86
C LEU A 255 -10.36 16.31 11.37
N ILE A 256 -10.33 17.02 10.25
CA ILE A 256 -11.52 17.63 9.65
C ILE A 256 -12.57 16.55 9.31
N ILE A 257 -12.14 15.43 8.71
CA ILE A 257 -13.06 14.33 8.35
C ILE A 257 -13.66 13.71 9.61
N VAL A 258 -12.86 13.45 10.64
CA VAL A 258 -13.35 12.88 11.91
C VAL A 258 -14.35 13.80 12.57
N ILE A 259 -14.06 15.11 12.66
CA ILE A 259 -14.97 16.11 13.23
C ILE A 259 -16.28 16.15 12.44
N PHE A 260 -16.21 16.20 11.11
CA PHE A 260 -17.38 16.23 10.23
C PHE A 260 -18.24 14.97 10.36
N SER A 261 -17.61 13.79 10.41
CA SER A 261 -18.31 12.52 10.58
C SER A 261 -19.02 12.42 11.92
N LEU A 262 -18.37 12.85 13.01
CA LEU A 262 -18.96 12.79 14.35
C LEU A 262 -20.07 13.83 14.57
N THR A 263 -19.94 15.03 13.99
CA THR A 263 -20.90 16.13 14.22
C THR A 263 -22.08 16.10 13.25
N ARG A 264 -21.80 16.08 11.94
CA ARG A 264 -22.83 16.26 10.91
C ARG A 264 -23.37 14.93 10.41
N TYR A 265 -22.49 13.97 10.11
CA TYR A 265 -22.91 12.69 9.52
C TYR A 265 -23.71 11.84 10.52
N ARG A 266 -23.23 11.72 11.77
CA ARG A 266 -23.97 11.04 12.84
C ARG A 266 -25.35 11.66 13.09
N SER A 267 -25.43 13.00 13.12
CA SER A 267 -26.68 13.73 13.33
C SER A 267 -27.71 13.49 12.23
N ILE A 268 -27.26 13.48 10.97
CA ILE A 268 -28.14 13.17 9.82
C ILE A 268 -28.59 11.71 9.88
N PHE A 269 -27.68 10.76 10.13
CA PHE A 269 -27.99 9.34 10.19
C PHE A 269 -29.04 9.03 11.27
N CYS A 270 -28.89 9.59 12.48
CA CYS A 270 -29.88 9.46 13.55
C CYS A 270 -31.26 10.06 13.21
N ARG A 271 -31.35 10.98 12.24
CA ARG A 271 -32.63 11.54 11.76
C ARG A 271 -33.28 10.70 10.68
N THR A 272 -32.52 9.91 9.92
CA THR A 272 -33.02 9.12 8.77
C THR A 272 -33.24 7.63 9.06
N GLY A 273 -32.75 7.10 10.18
CA GLY A 273 -32.96 5.70 10.59
C GLY A 273 -31.85 4.77 10.14
#